data_AF-A0A2V7HMW8-F1
#
_entry.id   AF-A0A2V7HMW8-F1
#
_cell.length_a   1.000
_cell.length_b   1.000
_cell.length_c   1.000
_cell.angle_alpha   90.00
_cell.angle_beta   90.00
_cell.angle_gamma   90.00
#
_symmetry.space_group_name_H-M   'P 1'
#
loop_
_entity.id
_entity.type
_entity.pdbx_description
1 polymer ?
#
loop_
_entity_poly.entity_id
_entity_poly.type
_entity_poly.pdbx_seq_one_letter_code
_entity_poly.pdbx_strand_id
1 'polypeptide(L)' 'MQRQGGGSIVNIGSVLGLKAALAFPVHPYAVAKAGVAMLTKTIAVHYAKDGIRCNC' A
#
# COMPACT_ATOMS: atom_id res chain seq x y z
N MET A 1 6.49 -15.34 1.51
CA MET A 1 7.77 -15.04 0.83
C MET A 1 9.00 -15.36 1.70
N GLN A 2 8.93 -15.29 3.04
CA GLN A 2 10.08 -15.61 3.93
C GLN A 2 10.71 -17.00 3.67
N ARG A 3 9.90 -18.06 3.56
CA ARG A 3 10.39 -19.41 3.20
C ARG A 3 11.07 -19.49 1.83
N GLN A 4 10.79 -18.54 0.94
CA GLN A 4 11.35 -18.45 -0.41
C GLN A 4 12.65 -17.61 -0.43
N GLY A 5 13.05 -17.01 0.70
CA GLY A 5 14.24 -16.16 0.82
C GLY A 5 14.05 -14.70 0.43
N GLY A 6 12.83 -14.26 0.10
CA GLY A 6 12.53 -12.86 -0.22
C GLY A 6 11.49 -12.72 -1.32
N GLY A 7 11.26 -11.49 -1.78
CA GLY A 7 10.40 -11.22 -2.92
C GLY A 7 9.83 -9.80 -3.01
N SER A 8 8.86 -9.60 -3.89
CA SER A 8 8.20 -8.31 -4.13
C SER A 8 6.69 -8.46 -4.12
N ILE A 9 6.02 -7.58 -3.38
CA ILE A 9 4.56 -7.39 -3.37
C ILE A 9 4.28 -6.03 -4.01
N VAL A 10 3.36 -5.98 -4.97
CA VAL A 10 2.92 -4.73 -5.63
C VAL A 10 1.42 -4.59 -5.45
N ASN A 11 1.02 -3.54 -4.75
CA ASN A 11 -0.38 -3.18 -4.55
C ASN A 11 -0.81 -2.11 -5.57
N ILE A 12 -2.11 -2.05 -5.89
CA ILE A 12 -2.62 -1.00 -6.77
C ILE A 12 -3.11 0.19 -5.93
N GLY A 13 -2.30 1.24 -5.90
CA GLY A 13 -2.60 2.50 -5.24
C GLY A 13 -3.67 3.35 -5.94
N SER A 14 -3.85 4.56 -5.43
CA SER A 14 -4.63 5.62 -6.07
C SER A 14 -4.18 6.97 -5.53
N VAL A 15 -4.12 8.00 -6.39
CA VAL A 15 -3.84 9.38 -5.96
C VAL A 15 -4.84 9.87 -4.90
N LEU A 16 -6.07 9.35 -4.94
CA LEU A 16 -7.12 9.68 -3.98
C LEU A 16 -6.88 9.10 -2.58
N GLY A 17 -5.96 8.14 -2.45
CA GLY A 17 -5.49 7.66 -1.13
C GLY A 17 -4.48 8.60 -0.47
N LEU A 18 -3.97 9.60 -1.20
CA LEU A 18 -2.97 10.57 -0.72
C LEU A 18 -3.47 12.01 -0.75
N LYS A 19 -4.46 12.31 -1.60
CA LYS A 19 -4.98 13.67 -1.79
C LYS A 19 -6.51 13.65 -1.91
N ALA A 20 -7.16 14.59 -1.23
CA ALA A 20 -8.60 14.79 -1.37
C ALA A 20 -8.96 15.35 -2.75
N ALA A 21 -10.16 15.01 -3.23
CA ALA A 21 -10.73 15.54 -4.47
C ALA A 21 -12.19 15.95 -4.24
N LEU A 22 -12.61 17.02 -4.94
CA LEU A 22 -13.98 17.56 -4.88
C LEU A 22 -14.83 17.18 -6.09
N ALA A 23 -14.28 16.45 -7.05
CA ALA A 23 -14.96 16.14 -8.32
C ALA A 23 -16.20 15.24 -8.13
N PHE A 24 -16.20 14.37 -7.12
CA PHE A 24 -17.31 13.48 -6.77
C PHE A 24 -17.12 12.94 -5.33
N PRO A 25 -18.16 12.37 -4.69
CA PRO A 25 -18.09 11.83 -3.34
C PRO A 25 -17.16 10.59 -3.26
N VAL A 26 -15.89 10.81 -2.96
CA VAL A 26 -14.87 9.76 -2.91
C VAL A 26 -14.63 9.15 -1.53
N HIS A 27 -15.33 9.61 -0.49
CA HIS A 27 -14.97 9.34 0.92
C HIS A 27 -14.61 7.87 1.22
N PRO A 28 -15.47 6.87 0.97
CA PRO A 28 -15.14 5.48 1.30
C PRO A 28 -13.99 4.93 0.43
N TYR A 29 -13.95 5.30 -0.85
CA TYR A 29 -12.91 4.88 -1.77
C TYR A 29 -11.54 5.47 -1.41
N ALA A 30 -11.49 6.75 -1.10
CA ALA A 30 -10.29 7.47 -0.69
C ALA A 30 -9.74 6.86 0.62
N VAL A 31 -10.60 6.59 1.60
CA VAL A 31 -10.22 5.90 2.85
C VAL A 31 -9.67 4.50 2.56
N ALA A 32 -10.35 3.71 1.73
CA ALA A 32 -9.87 2.37 1.38
C ALA A 32 -8.49 2.43 0.71
N LYS A 33 -8.26 3.37 -0.20
CA LYS A 33 -6.96 3.53 -0.88
C LYS A 33 -5.86 4.10 0.01
N ALA A 34 -6.20 4.98 0.95
CA ALA A 34 -5.27 5.38 2.01
C ALA A 34 -4.87 4.19 2.89
N GLY A 35 -5.82 3.29 3.18
CA GLY A 35 -5.57 2.02 3.86
C GLY A 35 -4.57 1.14 3.11
N VAL A 36 -4.70 1.00 1.79
CA VAL A 36 -3.74 0.27 0.95
C VAL A 36 -2.34 0.90 1.02
N ALA A 37 -2.23 2.22 0.99
CA ALA A 37 -0.94 2.91 1.11
C ALA A 37 -0.27 2.63 2.47
N MET A 38 -1.03 2.72 3.57
CA MET A 38 -0.51 2.43 4.90
C MET A 38 -0.18 0.95 5.09
N LEU A 39 -1.01 0.04 4.59
CA LEU A 39 -0.73 -1.40 4.59
C LEU A 39 0.61 -1.69 3.88
N THR A 40 0.79 -1.13 2.68
CA THR A 40 2.02 -1.26 1.90
C THR A 40 3.24 -0.82 2.72
N LYS A 41 3.16 0.36 3.36
CA LYS A 41 4.23 0.87 4.21
C LYS A 41 4.52 -0.04 5.40
N THR A 42 3.49 -0.53 6.08
CA THR A 42 3.67 -1.41 7.25
C THR A 42 4.31 -2.74 6.87
N ILE A 43 3.91 -3.35 5.75
CA ILE A 43 4.52 -4.59 5.24
C ILE A 43 5.98 -4.32 4.86
N ALA A 44 6.24 -3.25 4.11
CA ALA A 44 7.59 -2.91 3.66
C ALA A 44 8.55 -2.74 4.84
N VAL A 45 8.15 -2.00 5.88
CA VAL A 45 9.00 -1.79 7.07
C VAL A 45 9.17 -3.07 7.87
N HIS A 46 8.09 -3.82 8.09
CA HIS A 46 8.12 -5.01 8.94
C HIS A 46 8.98 -6.14 8.34
N TYR A 47 8.87 -6.36 7.03
CA TYR A 47 9.50 -7.50 6.35
C TYR A 47 10.76 -7.12 5.53
N ALA A 48 11.26 -5.88 5.66
CA ALA A 48 12.47 -5.44 4.94
C ALA A 48 13.68 -6.35 5.20
N LYS A 49 13.88 -6.77 6.46
CA LYS A 49 15.01 -7.63 6.86
C LYS A 49 14.91 -9.05 6.27
N ASP A 50 13.71 -9.48 5.91
CA ASP A 50 13.46 -10.78 5.27
C ASP A 50 13.62 -10.74 3.75
N GLY A 51 14.15 -9.64 3.18
CA GLY A 51 14.30 -9.47 1.74
C GLY A 51 12.98 -9.30 0.99
N ILE A 52 11.90 -8.90 1.68
CA ILE A 52 10.57 -8.71 1.11
C ILE A 52 10.33 -7.21 0.91
N ARG A 53 10.16 -6.81 -0.35
CA ARG A 53 9.79 -5.44 -0.73
C ARG A 53 8.28 -5.35 -0.93
N CYS A 54 7.66 -4.27 -0.49
CA CYS A 54 6.25 -4.00 -0.76
C CYS A 54 6.10 -2.56 -1.25
N ASN A 55 5.42 -2.35 -2.39
CA ASN A 55 5.25 -1.04 -3.02
C ASN A 55 3.81 -0.88 -3.56
N CYS A 56 3.41 0.36 -3.82
CA CYS A 56 2.10 0.72 -4.38
C CYS A 56 2.18 1.92 -5.32
#